data_AF-A0A1F5YHC3-F1
#
_entry.id   AF-A0A1F5YHC3-F1
#
_cell.length_a   1.000
_cell.length_b   1.000
_cell.length_c   1.000
_cell.angle_alpha   90.00
_cell.angle_beta   90.00
_cell.angle_gamma   90.00
#
_symmetry.space_group_name_H-M   'P 1'
#
loop_
_entity.id
_entity.type
_entity.pdbx_description
1 polymer ?
#
loop_
_entity_poly.entity_id
_entity_poly.type
_entity_poly.pdbx_seq_one_letter_code
_entity_poly.pdbx_strand_id
1 'polypeptide(L)' 'MNFEIKAKYVSLFYGNKLNNNEVQNFLTQNNIRYIYFGPDEKMLGNGQLNYNFLNPVFQKEKRILYKVNKI' A
#
# COMPACT_ATOMS: atom_id res chain seq x y z
N MET A 1 11.51 13.34 7.68
CA MET A 1 10.85 13.06 6.39
C MET A 1 9.66 14.00 6.26
N ASN A 2 9.61 14.83 5.21
CA ASN A 2 8.59 15.87 5.04
C ASN A 2 7.21 15.25 4.74
N PHE A 3 6.12 15.82 5.27
CA PHE A 3 4.75 15.36 5.05
C PHE A 3 4.40 15.25 3.56
N GLU A 4 4.82 16.22 2.75
CA GLU A 4 4.58 16.29 1.31
C GLU A 4 5.17 15.10 0.55
N ILE A 5 6.35 14.62 0.96
CA ILE A 5 7.02 13.46 0.34
C ILE A 5 6.20 12.20 0.61
N LYS A 6 5.69 12.04 1.84
CA LYS A 6 4.83 10.90 2.20
C LYS A 6 3.50 10.94 1.46
N ALA A 7 2.87 12.10 1.37
CA ALA A 7 1.60 12.26 0.64
C ALA A 7 1.76 11.91 -0.86
N LYS A 8 2.82 12.40 -1.49
CA LYS A 8 3.14 12.06 -2.89
C LYS A 8 3.37 10.55 -3.05
N TYR A 9 4.11 9.93 -2.13
CA TYR A 9 4.38 8.50 -2.16
C TYR A 9 3.10 7.66 -2.05
N VAL A 10 2.21 8.00 -1.11
CA VAL A 10 0.93 7.33 -0.91
C VAL A 10 0.06 7.41 -2.18
N SER A 11 0.03 8.56 -2.85
CA SER A 11 -0.67 8.72 -4.12
C SER A 11 -0.10 7.82 -5.23
N LEU A 12 1.23 7.72 -5.33
CA LEU A 12 1.90 6.84 -6.30
C LEU A 12 1.69 5.35 -5.98
N PHE A 13 1.67 4.99 -4.71
CA PHE A 13 1.43 3.63 -4.22
C PHE A 13 0.03 3.14 -4.59
N TYR A 14 -1.01 3.85 -4.19
CA TYR A 14 -2.38 3.47 -4.53
C TYR A 14 -2.69 3.61 -6.03
N GLY A 15 -1.92 4.43 -6.75
CA GLY A 15 -1.94 4.52 -8.20
C GLY A 15 -1.21 3.39 -8.95
N ASN A 16 -0.66 2.38 -8.27
CA ASN A 16 0.16 1.31 -8.87
C ASN A 16 1.34 1.84 -9.73
N LYS A 17 1.88 3.01 -9.41
CA LYS A 17 3.00 3.63 -10.14
C LYS A 17 4.37 3.28 -9.56
N LEU A 18 4.40 2.43 -8.54
CA LEU A 18 5.62 2.02 -7.84
C LEU A 18 5.85 0.53 -7.99
N ASN A 19 7.09 0.16 -8.27
CA ASN A 19 7.51 -1.24 -8.38
C ASN A 19 7.66 -1.89 -7.00
N ASN A 20 7.65 -3.24 -6.97
CA ASN A 20 7.79 -4.03 -5.74
C ASN A 20 8.94 -3.56 -4.82
N ASN A 21 10.14 -3.35 -5.38
CA ASN A 21 11.31 -2.94 -4.60
C ASN A 21 11.15 -1.55 -3.94
N GLU A 22 10.56 -0.60 -4.65
CA GLU A 22 10.36 0.75 -4.12
C GLU A 22 9.36 0.73 -2.97
N VAL A 23 8.23 0.06 -3.17
CA VAL A 23 7.18 -0.08 -2.17
C VAL A 23 7.72 -0.80 -0.94
N GLN A 24 8.44 -1.89 -1.13
CA GLN A 24 9.05 -2.64 -0.04
C GLN A 24 10.02 -1.77 0.78
N ASN A 25 10.90 -1.01 0.11
CA ASN A 25 11.82 -0.10 0.80
C ASN A 25 11.07 0.95 1.61
N PHE A 26 10.02 1.53 1.05
CA PHE A 26 9.23 2.54 1.76
C PHE A 26 8.51 1.98 2.98
N LEU A 27 7.89 0.79 2.84
CA LEU A 27 7.21 0.12 3.94
C LEU A 27 8.19 -0.20 5.07
N THR A 28 9.37 -0.72 4.73
CA THR A 28 10.43 -1.04 5.70
C THR A 28 10.98 0.21 6.39
N GLN A 29 11.34 1.24 5.63
CA GLN A 29 11.88 2.51 6.17
C GLN A 29 10.91 3.22 7.12
N ASN A 30 9.60 3.07 6.88
CA ASN A 30 8.56 3.68 7.71
C ASN A 30 7.97 2.72 8.76
N ASN A 31 8.53 1.51 8.92
CA ASN A 31 8.02 0.45 9.81
C ASN A 31 6.53 0.13 9.60
N ILE A 32 6.05 0.21 8.36
CA ILE A 32 4.65 -0.05 8.02
C ILE A 32 4.43 -1.55 7.97
N ARG A 33 3.49 -2.03 8.81
CA ARG A 33 3.16 -3.46 8.91
C ARG A 33 1.80 -3.80 8.34
N TYR A 34 0.93 -2.80 8.19
CA TYR A 34 -0.42 -2.97 7.71
C TYR A 34 -0.76 -1.88 6.70
N ILE A 35 -1.51 -2.27 5.67
CA ILE A 35 -1.98 -1.37 4.61
C ILE A 35 -3.48 -1.54 4.51
N TYR A 36 -4.19 -0.43 4.65
CA TYR A 36 -5.63 -0.37 4.43
C TYR A 36 -5.90 -0.08 2.96
N PHE A 37 -6.87 -0.78 2.37
CA PHE A 37 -7.27 -0.58 0.99
C PHE A 37 -8.79 -0.54 0.89
N GLY A 38 -9.33 0.67 0.88
CA GLY A 38 -10.75 0.96 0.85
C GLY A 38 -11.24 1.48 -0.50
N PRO A 39 -12.51 1.93 -0.56
CA PRO A 39 -13.10 2.47 -1.78
C PRO A 39 -12.35 3.69 -2.31
N ASP A 40 -11.90 4.61 -1.45
CA ASP A 40 -11.16 5.80 -1.84
C ASP A 40 -9.80 5.44 -2.46
N GLU A 41 -9.05 4.53 -1.83
CA GLU A 41 -7.78 4.05 -2.38
C GLU A 41 -7.98 3.29 -3.70
N LYS A 42 -9.07 2.54 -3.83
CA LYS A 42 -9.43 1.83 -5.07
C LYS A 42 -9.72 2.77 -6.23
N MET A 43 -10.22 3.98 -5.97
CA MET A 43 -10.47 4.98 -7.01
C MET A 43 -9.18 5.59 -7.58
N LEU A 44 -8.06 5.49 -6.86
CA LEU A 44 -6.77 6.03 -7.31
C LEU A 44 -6.02 5.11 -8.28
N GLY A 45 -6.39 3.83 -8.35
CA GLY A 45 -5.75 2.82 -9.20
C GLY A 45 -6.76 1.91 -9.91
N ASN A 46 -6.30 0.74 -10.33
CA ASN A 46 -7.13 -0.25 -11.03
C ASN A 46 -7.91 -1.19 -10.09
N GLY A 47 -8.18 -0.76 -8.85
CA GLY A 47 -8.97 -1.52 -7.88
C GLY A 47 -8.29 -2.73 -7.23
N GLN A 48 -7.00 -2.99 -7.50
CA GLN A 48 -6.23 -4.07 -6.88
C GLN A 48 -4.78 -3.66 -6.59
N LEU A 49 -4.28 -4.04 -5.41
CA LEU A 49 -2.86 -4.02 -5.05
C LEU A 49 -2.28 -5.40 -5.34
N ASN A 50 -1.25 -5.48 -6.19
CA ASN A 50 -0.62 -6.73 -6.58
C ASN A 50 0.87 -6.73 -6.22
N TYR A 51 1.15 -6.90 -4.93
CA TYR A 51 2.50 -6.92 -4.38
C TYR A 51 2.74 -8.25 -3.65
N ASN A 52 3.81 -8.97 -4.00
CA ASN A 52 4.08 -10.33 -3.50
C ASN A 52 4.28 -10.42 -1.98
N PHE A 53 4.57 -9.29 -1.33
CA PHE A 53 4.79 -9.18 0.11
C PHE A 53 3.55 -8.70 0.90
N LEU A 54 2.42 -8.44 0.23
CA LEU A 54 1.16 -8.06 0.86
C LEU A 54 0.22 -9.25 0.96
N ASN A 55 -0.08 -9.65 2.19
CA ASN A 55 -1.05 -10.70 2.46
C ASN A 55 -2.35 -10.11 3.00
N PRO A 56 -3.50 -10.33 2.37
CA PRO A 56 -4.78 -9.89 2.94
C PRO A 56 -5.04 -10.67 4.24
N VAL A 57 -5.21 -9.96 5.35
CA VAL A 57 -5.52 -10.53 6.67
C VAL A 57 -6.94 -10.25 7.12
N PHE A 58 -7.61 -9.29 6.49
CA PHE A 58 -9.01 -8.99 6.73
C PHE A 58 -9.66 -8.44 5.47
N GLN A 59 -10.88 -8.88 5.19
CA GLN A 59 -11.68 -8.38 4.08
C GLN A 59 -13.13 -8.24 4.52
N LYS A 60 -13.69 -7.05 4.35
CA LYS A 60 -15.11 -6.78 4.60
C LYS A 60 -15.64 -5.79 3.58
N GLU A 61 -16.65 -6.20 2.82
CA GLU A 61 -17.25 -5.40 1.74
C GLU A 61 -16.18 -4.92 0.74
N LYS A 62 -16.02 -3.60 0.59
CA LYS A 62 -15.03 -2.99 -0.31
C LYS A 62 -13.68 -2.71 0.37
N ARG A 63 -13.46 -3.15 1.60
CA ARG A 63 -12.27 -2.86 2.42
C ARG A 63 -11.42 -4.09 2.59
N ILE A 64 -10.11 -3.95 2.38
CA ILE A 64 -9.13 -5.00 2.58
C ILE A 64 -8.03 -4.44 3.48
N LEU A 65 -7.63 -5.21 4.50
CA LEU A 65 -6.43 -4.94 5.29
C LEU A 65 -5.36 -5.95 4.87
N TYR A 66 -4.25 -5.44 4.37
CA TYR A 66 -3.07 -6.23 4.06
C TYR A 66 -2.08 -6.16 5.20
N LYS A 67 -1.45 -7.28 5.52
CA LYS A 67 -0.27 -7.36 6.37
C LYS A 67 0.96 -7.46 5.47
N VAL A 68 1.95 -6.65 5.77
CA VAL A 68 3.26 -6.71 5.14
C VAL A 68 4.01 -7.89 5.77
N ASN A 69 4.35 -8.90 4.97
CA ASN A 69 5.20 -9.98 5.47
C ASN A 69 6.60 -9.44 5.77
N LYS A 70 7.21 -9.92 6.86
CA LYS A 70 8.63 -9.66 7.11
C LYS A 70 9.43 -10.28 5.98
N ILE A 71 10.35 -9.48 5.45
CA ILE A 71 11.36 -9.85 4.47
C ILE A 71 12.70 -9.64 5.17
#